data_AF-A0A2J7RDH6-F1
#
_entry.id   AF-A0A2J7RDH6-F1
#
_cell.length_a   1.000
_cell.length_b   1.000
_cell.length_c   1.000
_cell.angle_alpha   90.00
_cell.angle_beta   90.00
_cell.angle_gamma   90.00
#
_symmetry.space_group_name_H-M   'P 1'
#
loop_
_entity.id
_entity.type
_entity.pdbx_description
1 polymer ?
#
loop_
_entity_poly.entity_id
_entity_poly.type
_entity_poly.pdbx_seq_one_letter_code
_entity_poly.pdbx_strand_id
1 'polypeptide(L)'
;MVAHGRVELLAHPLSQKYLQMKWNSYGKYFHLANLLLYCIFLSFVTIFAAQLMDDSSVNATEMNDSNSTYTGSHNVAKREPEMHGNLPVRYTCAMIIIAYIVLNSLREVLQLYQQRWHYLLDPINLVSWLLYICSIIMIMPVFADQLTKLQLSCASITVFLSWFNLLLYLQRFDQVGIYVVMFLEILQTLIKVLIVFSILIIAFGLAFYILLSRGGHLSFSNVPISLIRTFSMMLGEIDFLGTYVQPYYDENESKEKKLPYPIPAFLILGLFMVFMPILLMNLLIGLAVGDIESVRRNAQLKRLAMQVVLHTELERKLPQFLLEKVDKMELIEFPNDTKCKLGFLDTLLRKWFWNPFSDDGLEIVLDSSDDYVSEELTKQKKRLKEISSALETQHLLLRLIVQKMEIKTEADDVDEGVSPNEIRPLLGIANKWTSPRVRKKLRSTLSFSKNQPT
;
A
#
# COMPACT_ATOMS: atom_id res chain seq x y z
N MET A 1 -7.08 21.90 4.46
CA MET A 1 -6.67 21.47 3.10
C MET A 1 -6.76 19.95 2.94
N VAL A 2 -6.11 19.16 3.80
CA VAL A 2 -6.12 17.68 3.74
C VAL A 2 -7.53 17.09 3.83
N ALA A 3 -8.33 17.52 4.82
CA ALA A 3 -9.70 17.03 5.01
C ALA A 3 -10.65 17.29 3.82
N HIS A 4 -10.34 18.29 2.99
CA HIS A 4 -11.13 18.65 1.80
C HIS A 4 -10.50 18.13 0.49
N GLY A 5 -9.45 17.31 0.56
CA GLY A 5 -8.78 16.75 -0.62
C GLY A 5 -8.19 17.80 -1.58
N ARG A 6 -7.86 19.01 -1.09
CA ARG A 6 -7.34 20.10 -1.93
C ARG A 6 -5.84 19.97 -2.14
N VAL A 7 -5.44 19.03 -2.99
CA VAL A 7 -4.04 18.66 -3.25
C VAL A 7 -3.22 19.81 -3.82
N GLU A 8 -3.79 20.56 -4.77
CA GLU A 8 -3.14 21.70 -5.42
C GLU A 8 -2.71 22.78 -4.41
N LEU A 9 -3.53 23.05 -3.40
CA LEU A 9 -3.21 24.02 -2.35
C LEU A 9 -2.13 23.51 -1.38
N LEU A 10 -2.07 22.20 -1.14
CA LEU A 10 -1.01 21.56 -0.35
C LEU A 10 0.32 21.50 -1.12
N ALA A 11 0.23 21.31 -2.43
CA ALA A 11 1.38 21.29 -3.34
C ALA A 11 1.93 22.69 -3.64
N HIS A 12 1.16 23.75 -3.36
CA HIS A 12 1.60 25.11 -3.57
C HIS A 12 2.94 25.40 -2.86
N PRO A 13 3.91 26.07 -3.52
CA PRO A 13 5.25 26.30 -2.98
C PRO A 13 5.24 26.91 -1.58
N LEU A 14 4.31 27.83 -1.29
CA LEU A 14 4.15 28.42 0.04
C LEU A 14 3.83 27.36 1.12
N SER A 15 2.86 26.48 0.86
CA SER A 15 2.44 25.43 1.79
C SER A 15 3.56 24.42 2.02
N GLN A 16 4.30 24.09 0.96
CA GLN A 16 5.45 23.20 1.05
C GLN A 16 6.61 23.83 1.84
N LYS A 17 6.95 25.09 1.57
CA LYS A 17 8.00 25.82 2.32
C LYS A 17 7.64 25.99 3.78
N TYR A 18 6.36 26.23 4.10
CA TYR A 18 5.89 26.25 5.48
C TYR A 18 6.07 24.90 6.18
N LEU A 19 5.71 23.79 5.52
CA LEU A 19 5.87 22.45 6.06
C LEU A 19 7.36 22.06 6.17
N GLN A 20 8.19 22.52 5.22
CA GLN A 20 9.66 22.38 5.24
C GLN A 20 10.29 23.11 6.41
N MET A 21 9.83 24.33 6.70
CA MET A 21 10.27 25.11 7.85
C MET A 21 9.98 24.35 9.14
N LYS A 22 8.73 23.88 9.34
CA LYS A 22 8.34 23.09 10.52
C LYS A 22 9.13 21.78 10.65
N TRP A 23 9.38 21.10 9.53
CA TRP A 23 10.20 19.90 9.49
C TRP A 23 11.64 20.13 9.95
N ASN A 24 12.31 21.16 9.41
CA ASN A 24 13.69 21.49 9.80
C ASN A 24 13.79 22.02 11.23
N SER A 25 12.75 22.69 11.71
CA SER A 25 12.69 23.26 13.04
C SER A 25 12.65 22.21 14.14
N TYR A 26 11.70 21.25 14.08
CA TYR A 26 11.56 20.23 15.14
C TYR A 26 11.21 18.83 14.61
N GLY A 27 10.51 18.73 13.48
CA GLY A 27 9.97 17.46 12.98
C GLY A 27 11.06 16.42 12.72
N LYS A 28 12.15 16.83 12.05
CA LYS A 28 13.29 15.97 11.71
C LYS A 28 13.92 15.35 12.96
N TYR A 29 14.21 16.14 13.99
CA TYR A 29 14.90 15.66 15.19
C TYR A 29 14.02 14.70 16.00
N PHE A 30 12.74 15.02 16.18
CA PHE A 30 11.83 14.14 16.91
C PHE A 30 11.62 12.82 16.15
N HIS A 31 11.42 12.89 14.83
CA HIS A 31 11.22 11.70 14.02
C HIS A 31 12.49 10.81 13.99
N LEU A 32 13.67 11.42 13.83
CA LEU A 32 14.94 10.72 13.87
C LEU A 32 15.21 10.08 15.23
N ALA A 33 14.93 10.78 16.34
CA ALA A 33 15.05 10.24 17.68
C ALA A 33 14.12 9.03 17.89
N ASN A 34 12.87 9.12 17.44
CA ASN A 34 11.91 8.01 17.53
C ASN A 34 12.35 6.81 16.67
N LEU A 35 12.84 7.05 15.44
CA LEU A 35 13.39 5.98 14.60
C LEU A 35 14.61 5.34 15.27
N LEU A 36 15.53 6.14 15.82
CA LEU A 36 16.73 5.64 16.47
C LEU A 36 16.37 4.77 17.68
N LEU A 37 15.44 5.20 18.54
CA LEU A 37 14.95 4.39 19.65
C LEU A 37 14.34 3.06 19.17
N TYR A 38 13.61 3.08 18.05
CA TYR A 38 13.08 1.86 17.44
C TYR A 38 14.18 0.95 16.87
N CYS A 39 15.21 1.50 16.21
CA CYS A 39 16.34 0.75 15.72
C CYS A 39 17.16 0.11 16.84
N ILE A 40 17.30 0.79 17.99
CA ILE A 40 17.91 0.21 19.19
C ILE A 40 17.10 -1.01 19.64
N PHE A 41 15.78 -0.85 19.82
CA PHE A 41 14.88 -1.97 20.14
C PHE A 41 15.01 -3.13 19.13
N LEU A 42 14.99 -2.84 17.84
CA LEU A 42 15.12 -3.82 16.77
C LEU A 42 16.44 -4.59 16.87
N SER A 43 17.55 -3.89 17.11
CA SER A 43 18.85 -4.54 17.26
C SER A 43 18.84 -5.55 18.42
N PHE A 44 18.31 -5.17 19.59
CA PHE A 44 18.16 -6.07 20.73
C PHE A 44 17.24 -7.27 20.44
N VAL A 45 16.11 -7.06 19.77
CA VAL A 45 15.21 -8.16 19.36
C VAL A 45 15.93 -9.14 18.44
N THR A 46 16.68 -8.65 17.45
CA THR A 46 17.42 -9.52 16.52
C THR A 46 18.57 -10.27 17.19
N ILE A 47 19.31 -9.62 18.08
CA ILE A 47 20.39 -10.26 18.86
C ILE A 47 19.80 -11.33 19.78
N PHE A 48 18.71 -11.02 20.48
CA PHE A 48 18.05 -11.97 21.37
C PHE A 48 17.52 -13.19 20.60
N ALA A 49 16.91 -12.99 19.44
CA ALA A 49 16.40 -14.08 18.61
C ALA A 49 17.54 -14.96 18.05
N ALA A 50 18.68 -14.38 17.69
CA ALA A 50 19.86 -15.12 17.25
C ALA A 50 20.42 -16.00 18.40
N GLN A 51 20.59 -15.42 19.59
CA GLN A 51 21.03 -16.16 20.78
C GLN A 51 20.07 -17.30 21.15
N LEU A 52 18.76 -17.07 21.03
CA LEU A 52 17.75 -18.09 21.29
C LEU A 52 17.88 -19.29 20.33
N MET A 53 18.22 -19.04 19.07
CA MET A 53 18.44 -20.11 18.08
C MET A 53 19.70 -20.91 18.40
N ASP A 54 20.80 -20.24 18.75
CA ASP A 54 22.06 -20.91 19.12
C ASP A 54 21.86 -21.84 20.33
N ASP A 55 21.21 -21.37 21.40
CA ASP A 55 20.93 -22.19 22.59
C ASP A 55 20.05 -23.42 22.27
N SER A 56 19.09 -23.27 21.35
CA SER A 56 18.24 -24.38 20.93
C SER A 56 19.02 -25.47 20.18
N SER A 57 20.07 -25.10 19.44
CA SER A 57 20.93 -26.04 18.71
C SER A 57 21.88 -26.81 19.65
N VAL A 58 22.37 -26.16 20.70
CA VAL A 58 23.21 -26.79 21.72
C VAL A 58 22.40 -27.83 22.51
N ASN A 59 21.21 -27.48 23.00
CA ASN A 59 20.34 -28.41 23.72
C ASN A 59 19.91 -29.62 22.87
N ALA A 60 19.72 -29.43 21.56
CA ALA A 60 19.40 -30.53 20.64
C ALA A 60 20.58 -31.50 20.43
N THR A 61 21.82 -31.00 20.52
CA THR A 61 23.04 -31.80 20.34
C THR A 61 23.32 -32.65 21.59
N GLU A 62 23.19 -32.07 22.79
CA GLU A 62 23.38 -32.80 24.05
C GLU A 62 22.37 -33.94 24.25
N MET A 63 21.15 -33.80 23.70
CA MET A 63 20.10 -34.81 23.77
C MET A 63 20.33 -36.00 22.80
N ASN A 64 21.18 -35.85 21.78
CA ASN A 64 21.53 -36.94 20.86
C ASN A 64 22.74 -37.75 21.35
N ASP A 65 23.72 -37.13 22.01
CA ASP A 65 24.90 -37.84 22.52
C ASP A 65 24.58 -38.75 23.72
N SER A 66 23.53 -38.44 24.48
CA SER A 66 23.07 -39.24 25.64
C SER A 66 22.39 -40.56 25.25
N ASN A 67 22.10 -40.80 23.97
CA ASN A 67 21.58 -42.08 23.47
C ASN A 67 22.67 -43.02 22.93
N SER A 68 23.95 -42.65 23.00
CA SER A 68 25.05 -43.55 22.65
C SER A 68 25.40 -44.46 23.83
N THR A 69 25.10 -45.76 23.70
CA THR A 69 25.38 -46.76 24.73
C THR A 69 26.87 -47.08 24.75
N TYR A 70 27.49 -46.93 25.91
CA TYR A 70 28.92 -47.16 26.21
C TYR A 70 29.51 -48.46 25.64
N THR A 71 30.68 -48.36 25.00
CA THR A 71 31.86 -49.20 25.31
C THR A 71 33.14 -48.47 24.92
N GLY A 72 34.06 -48.23 25.86
CA GLY A 72 35.43 -47.81 25.54
C GLY A 72 35.95 -46.68 26.41
N SER A 73 36.62 -47.04 27.50
CA SER A 73 37.44 -46.16 28.32
C SER A 73 38.56 -45.55 27.49
N HIS A 74 38.42 -44.29 27.09
CA HIS A 74 39.55 -43.41 26.81
C HIS A 74 39.18 -41.99 27.21
N ASN A 75 40.10 -41.35 27.93
CA ASN A 75 40.01 -39.99 28.47
C ASN A 75 39.71 -38.97 27.37
N VAL A 76 38.44 -38.75 27.09
CA VAL A 76 37.99 -37.53 26.44
C VAL A 76 38.00 -36.48 27.55
N ALA A 77 38.95 -35.55 27.46
CA ALA A 77 38.95 -34.34 28.26
C ALA A 77 37.51 -33.84 28.31
N LYS A 78 36.95 -33.70 29.53
CA LYS A 78 35.77 -32.86 29.72
C LYS A 78 36.14 -31.51 29.09
N ARG A 79 35.73 -31.29 27.84
CA ARG A 79 35.40 -29.94 27.41
C ARG A 79 34.28 -29.58 28.36
N GLU A 80 34.62 -28.77 29.34
CA GLU A 80 33.61 -27.97 30.02
C GLU A 80 32.68 -27.45 28.92
N PRO A 81 31.35 -27.63 29.03
CA PRO A 81 30.49 -26.77 28.22
C PRO A 81 30.96 -25.37 28.59
N GLU A 82 31.41 -24.59 27.61
CA GLU A 82 31.73 -23.18 27.78
C GLU A 82 30.42 -22.46 28.17
N MET A 83 30.02 -22.67 29.41
CA MET A 83 28.91 -22.03 30.06
C MET A 83 29.43 -20.62 30.36
N HIS A 84 28.78 -19.62 29.78
CA HIS A 84 28.85 -18.19 30.15
C HIS A 84 29.84 -17.29 29.40
N GLY A 85 29.63 -17.10 28.10
CA GLY A 85 29.96 -15.82 27.44
C GLY A 85 28.82 -14.81 27.44
N ASN A 86 27.56 -15.28 27.27
CA ASN A 86 26.46 -14.42 26.81
C ASN A 86 25.24 -14.37 27.73
N LEU A 87 25.23 -15.07 28.87
CA LEU A 87 24.12 -15.00 29.84
C LEU A 87 23.81 -13.56 30.30
N PRO A 88 24.79 -12.71 30.70
CA PRO A 88 24.49 -11.33 31.05
C PRO A 88 23.98 -10.52 29.85
N VAL A 89 24.46 -10.82 28.64
CA VAL A 89 23.98 -10.17 27.40
C VAL A 89 22.52 -10.52 27.15
N ARG A 90 22.12 -11.78 27.34
CA ARG A 90 20.73 -12.23 27.17
C ARG A 90 19.78 -11.56 28.18
N TYR A 91 20.16 -11.52 29.45
CA TYR A 91 19.35 -10.84 30.49
C TYR A 91 19.25 -9.32 30.24
N THR A 92 20.34 -8.67 29.87
CA THR A 92 20.32 -7.23 29.53
C THR A 92 19.46 -6.94 28.31
N CYS A 93 19.55 -7.75 27.24
CA CYS A 93 18.67 -7.66 26.08
C CYS A 93 17.20 -7.80 26.47
N ALA A 94 16.86 -8.84 27.26
CA ALA A 94 15.50 -9.09 27.73
C ALA A 94 14.93 -7.89 28.53
N MET A 95 15.71 -7.34 29.46
CA MET A 95 15.29 -6.19 30.26
C MET A 95 15.04 -4.94 29.41
N ILE A 96 15.88 -4.67 28.42
CA ILE A 96 15.71 -3.54 27.51
C ILE A 96 14.46 -3.71 26.64
N ILE A 97 14.23 -4.92 26.11
CA ILE A 97 13.05 -5.22 25.28
C ILE A 97 11.77 -5.07 26.12
N ILE A 98 11.74 -5.58 27.35
CA ILE A 98 10.60 -5.43 28.27
C ILE A 98 10.37 -3.96 28.60
N ALA A 99 11.41 -3.21 28.96
CA ALA A 99 11.29 -1.79 29.26
C ALA A 99 10.69 -1.01 28.08
N TYR A 100 11.16 -1.31 26.86
CA TYR A 100 10.61 -0.72 25.64
C TYR A 100 9.14 -1.07 25.43
N ILE A 101 8.74 -2.34 25.60
CA ILE A 101 7.36 -2.80 25.43
C ILE A 101 6.44 -2.16 26.48
N VAL A 102 6.87 -2.09 27.74
CA VAL A 102 6.07 -1.50 28.82
C VAL A 102 5.84 0.00 28.58
N LEU A 103 6.88 0.75 28.18
CA LEU A 103 6.74 2.17 27.85
C LEU A 103 5.79 2.42 26.68
N ASN A 104 5.89 1.62 25.61
CA ASN A 104 5.05 1.79 24.43
C ASN A 104 3.63 1.27 24.62
N SER A 105 3.43 0.15 25.31
CA SER A 105 2.09 -0.35 25.65
C SER A 105 1.35 0.64 26.54
N LEU A 106 2.01 1.28 27.52
CA LEU A 106 1.40 2.35 28.30
C LEU A 106 0.95 3.51 27.40
N ARG A 107 1.81 3.95 26.47
CA ARG A 107 1.48 5.00 25.50
C ARG A 107 0.29 4.59 24.62
N GLU A 108 0.23 3.35 24.15
CA GLU A 108 -0.86 2.84 23.32
C GLU A 108 -2.17 2.71 24.09
N VAL A 109 -2.14 2.26 25.35
CA VAL A 109 -3.33 2.20 26.22
C VAL A 109 -3.90 3.60 26.46
N LEU A 110 -3.05 4.60 26.67
CA LEU A 110 -3.49 6.00 26.77
C LEU A 110 -4.14 6.48 25.46
N GLN A 111 -3.61 6.07 24.31
CA GLN A 111 -4.18 6.40 23.00
C GLN A 111 -5.51 5.68 22.75
N LEU A 112 -5.60 4.39 23.11
CA LEU A 112 -6.82 3.59 23.05
C LEU A 112 -7.92 4.21 23.92
N TYR A 113 -7.59 4.72 25.10
CA TYR A 113 -8.55 5.40 25.97
C TYR A 113 -9.13 6.68 25.33
N GLN A 114 -8.30 7.45 24.62
CA GLN A 114 -8.72 8.68 23.94
C GLN A 114 -9.53 8.42 22.65
N GLN A 115 -9.12 7.45 21.83
CA GLN A 115 -9.66 7.21 20.48
C GLN A 115 -10.70 6.07 20.41
N ARG A 116 -10.82 5.26 21.47
CA ARG A 116 -11.76 4.13 21.62
C ARG A 116 -11.83 3.21 20.40
N TRP A 117 -12.96 3.21 19.69
CA TRP A 117 -13.27 2.27 18.62
C TRP A 117 -12.52 2.55 17.32
N HIS A 118 -12.24 3.82 17.02
CA HIS A 118 -11.51 4.18 15.80
C HIS A 118 -10.08 3.64 15.83
N TYR A 119 -9.49 3.54 17.03
CA TYR A 119 -8.14 3.00 17.21
C TYR A 119 -8.00 1.51 16.86
N LEU A 120 -9.03 0.70 17.15
CA LEU A 120 -9.00 -0.75 16.91
C LEU A 120 -9.20 -1.11 15.43
N LEU A 121 -9.73 -0.19 14.62
CA LEU A 121 -9.93 -0.41 13.18
C LEU A 121 -8.68 -0.10 12.36
N ASP A 122 -7.68 0.57 12.94
CA ASP A 122 -6.44 0.91 12.27
C ASP A 122 -5.49 -0.32 12.24
N PRO A 123 -5.14 -0.85 11.04
CA PRO A 123 -4.35 -2.07 10.91
C PRO A 123 -2.92 -1.91 11.46
N ILE A 124 -2.37 -0.69 11.44
CA ILE A 124 -1.03 -0.40 11.96
C ILE A 124 -0.98 -0.65 13.47
N ASN A 125 -2.02 -0.25 14.21
CA ASN A 125 -2.10 -0.47 15.65
C ASN A 125 -2.22 -1.96 15.98
N LEU A 126 -3.00 -2.72 15.19
CA LEU A 126 -3.11 -4.17 15.35
C LEU A 126 -1.76 -4.88 15.16
N VAL A 127 -0.96 -4.45 14.17
CA VAL A 127 0.40 -4.97 13.95
C VAL A 127 1.30 -4.68 15.16
N SER A 128 1.23 -3.49 15.77
CA SER A 128 1.98 -3.17 16.99
C SER A 128 1.59 -4.05 18.18
N TRP A 129 0.29 -4.24 18.43
CA TRP A 129 -0.20 -5.11 19.50
C TRP A 129 0.25 -6.57 19.31
N LEU A 130 0.15 -7.08 18.08
CA LEU A 130 0.63 -8.42 17.74
C LEU A 130 2.14 -8.55 17.99
N LEU A 131 2.92 -7.54 17.58
CA LEU A 131 4.36 -7.49 17.83
C LEU A 131 4.66 -7.55 19.34
N TYR A 132 3.97 -6.77 20.17
CA TYR A 132 4.20 -6.75 21.62
C TYR A 132 3.84 -8.08 22.29
N ILE A 133 2.70 -8.68 21.94
CA ILE A 133 2.28 -9.98 22.49
C ILE A 133 3.30 -11.06 22.12
N CYS A 134 3.69 -11.16 20.84
CA CYS A 134 4.69 -12.14 20.39
C CYS A 134 6.07 -11.90 21.05
N SER A 135 6.47 -10.64 21.24
CA SER A 135 7.74 -10.30 21.90
C SER A 135 7.75 -10.68 23.37
N ILE A 136 6.64 -10.52 24.10
CA ILE A 136 6.54 -10.96 25.50
C ILE A 136 6.67 -12.48 25.60
N ILE A 137 5.97 -13.22 24.74
CA ILE A 137 6.05 -14.70 24.70
C ILE A 137 7.48 -15.15 24.37
N MET A 138 8.18 -14.44 23.49
CA MET A 138 9.57 -14.73 23.14
C MET A 138 10.54 -14.60 24.34
N ILE A 139 10.29 -13.66 25.27
CA ILE A 139 11.18 -13.38 26.41
C ILE A 139 10.83 -14.21 27.66
N MET A 140 9.60 -14.69 27.77
CA MET A 140 9.06 -15.39 28.93
C MET A 140 9.99 -16.45 29.58
N PRO A 141 10.70 -17.31 28.82
CA PRO A 141 11.54 -18.34 29.45
C PRO A 141 12.91 -17.86 29.95
N VAL A 142 13.24 -16.58 29.81
CA VAL A 142 14.30 -15.95 30.63
C VAL A 142 13.92 -15.95 32.11
N PHE A 143 12.62 -16.02 32.43
CA PHE A 143 12.11 -16.03 33.80
C PHE A 143 11.55 -17.38 34.25
N ALA A 144 11.23 -18.28 33.31
CA ALA A 144 10.54 -19.54 33.59
C ALA A 144 11.34 -20.81 33.24
N ASP A 145 12.60 -20.69 32.80
CA ASP A 145 13.56 -21.78 32.49
C ASP A 145 13.07 -22.90 31.54
N GLN A 146 11.87 -22.79 30.94
CA GLN A 146 11.30 -23.78 30.04
C GLN A 146 11.24 -23.27 28.60
N LEU A 147 12.14 -23.76 27.76
CA LEU A 147 12.09 -23.57 26.30
C LEU A 147 10.91 -24.34 25.72
N THR A 148 9.96 -23.64 25.10
CA THR A 148 8.80 -24.25 24.43
C THR A 148 8.90 -24.07 22.92
N LYS A 149 8.40 -25.04 22.13
CA LYS A 149 8.30 -24.92 20.66
C LYS A 149 7.51 -23.68 20.22
N LEU A 150 6.55 -23.26 21.05
CA LEU A 150 5.78 -22.04 20.86
C LEU A 150 6.67 -20.79 20.86
N GLN A 151 7.67 -20.74 21.73
CA GLN A 151 8.58 -19.61 21.83
C GLN A 151 9.36 -19.39 20.54
N LEU A 152 9.92 -20.45 19.94
CA LEU A 152 10.66 -20.34 18.68
C LEU A 152 9.76 -19.84 17.54
N SER A 153 8.50 -20.32 17.52
CA SER A 153 7.49 -19.86 16.56
C SER A 153 7.17 -18.36 16.77
N CYS A 154 6.96 -17.93 18.01
CA CYS A 154 6.75 -16.53 18.36
C CYS A 154 7.97 -15.65 18.10
N ALA A 155 9.20 -16.16 18.27
CA ALA A 155 10.44 -15.45 17.97
C ALA A 155 10.56 -15.16 16.47
N SER A 156 10.28 -16.16 15.62
CA SER A 156 10.24 -15.97 14.15
C SER A 156 9.23 -14.90 13.74
N ILE A 157 8.01 -14.95 14.30
CA ILE A 157 6.96 -13.96 14.04
C ILE A 157 7.40 -12.57 14.54
N THR A 158 8.03 -12.48 15.72
CA THR A 158 8.50 -11.22 16.31
C THR A 158 9.58 -10.56 15.46
N VAL A 159 10.58 -11.32 15.00
CA VAL A 159 11.61 -10.80 14.09
C VAL A 159 10.97 -10.32 12.78
N PHE A 160 10.12 -11.13 12.15
CA PHE A 160 9.44 -10.72 10.92
C PHE A 160 8.61 -9.44 11.10
N LEU A 161 7.77 -9.37 12.13
CA LEU A 161 6.91 -8.22 12.40
C LEU A 161 7.71 -6.97 12.79
N SER A 162 8.81 -7.11 13.53
CA SER A 162 9.64 -5.96 13.92
C SER A 162 10.36 -5.33 12.71
N TRP A 163 10.86 -6.13 11.77
CA TRP A 163 11.40 -5.63 10.50
C TRP A 163 10.31 -5.06 9.59
N PHE A 164 9.13 -5.68 9.54
CA PHE A 164 7.99 -5.12 8.79
C PHE A 164 7.52 -3.79 9.39
N ASN A 165 7.49 -3.66 10.72
CA ASN A 165 7.15 -2.41 11.38
C ASN A 165 8.24 -1.34 11.19
N LEU A 166 9.52 -1.71 11.03
CA LEU A 166 10.55 -0.77 10.56
C LEU A 166 10.19 -0.19 9.18
N LEU A 167 9.73 -1.03 8.24
CA LEU A 167 9.27 -0.58 6.93
C LEU A 167 8.11 0.41 7.06
N LEU A 168 7.17 0.21 8.00
CA LEU A 168 6.10 1.17 8.30
C LEU A 168 6.63 2.48 8.90
N TYR A 169 7.66 2.45 9.76
CA TYR A 169 8.32 3.66 10.24
C TYR A 169 8.99 4.43 9.10
N LEU A 170 9.54 3.73 8.10
CA LEU A 170 10.17 4.34 6.93
C LEU A 170 9.18 5.06 6.01
N GLN A 171 7.87 4.75 6.11
CA GLN A 171 6.79 5.40 5.36
C GLN A 171 6.77 6.94 5.53
N ARG A 172 7.34 7.44 6.63
CA ARG A 172 7.32 8.86 6.99
C ARG A 172 8.48 9.66 6.39
N PHE A 173 9.51 8.99 5.88
CA PHE A 173 10.60 9.63 5.13
C PHE A 173 10.21 9.90 3.69
N ASP A 174 10.89 10.84 3.05
CA ASP A 174 10.41 11.39 1.78
C ASP A 174 10.82 10.59 0.58
N GLN A 175 12.10 10.25 0.53
CA GLN A 175 12.69 9.43 -0.53
C GLN A 175 12.21 7.99 -0.44
N VAL A 176 12.24 7.40 0.75
CA VAL A 176 11.88 5.98 0.94
C VAL A 176 10.36 5.80 1.12
N GLY A 177 9.69 6.74 1.79
CA GLY A 177 8.30 6.56 2.18
C GLY A 177 7.32 6.54 1.02
N ILE A 178 7.60 7.21 -0.10
CA ILE A 178 6.75 7.11 -1.31
C ILE A 178 6.71 5.67 -1.84
N TYR A 179 7.85 4.98 -1.88
CA TYR A 179 7.93 3.58 -2.30
C TYR A 179 7.23 2.66 -1.31
N VAL A 180 7.36 2.94 0.00
CA VAL A 180 6.65 2.18 1.04
C VAL A 180 5.13 2.35 0.91
N VAL A 181 4.63 3.58 0.75
CA VAL A 181 3.19 3.84 0.58
C VAL A 181 2.66 3.13 -0.67
N MET A 182 3.38 3.26 -1.80
CA MET A 182 3.04 2.60 -3.05
C MET A 182 3.03 1.08 -2.90
N PHE A 183 4.05 0.49 -2.25
CA PHE A 183 4.11 -0.94 -1.96
C PHE A 183 2.90 -1.41 -1.14
N LEU A 184 2.54 -0.70 -0.07
CA LEU A 184 1.38 -1.06 0.75
C LEU A 184 0.05 -0.91 -0.01
N GLU A 185 -0.05 0.07 -0.89
CA GLU A 185 -1.24 0.27 -1.73
C GLU A 185 -1.37 -0.84 -2.78
N ILE A 186 -0.28 -1.23 -3.45
CA ILE A 186 -0.23 -2.37 -4.38
C ILE A 186 -0.49 -3.69 -3.63
N LEU A 187 0.04 -3.85 -2.42
CA LEU A 187 -0.25 -5.02 -1.60
C LEU A 187 -1.75 -5.11 -1.28
N GLN A 188 -2.38 -3.97 -0.96
CA GLN A 188 -3.82 -3.93 -0.70
C GLN A 188 -4.65 -4.25 -1.95
N THR A 189 -4.27 -3.75 -3.13
CA THR A 189 -4.95 -4.09 -4.38
C THR A 189 -4.78 -5.57 -4.72
N LEU A 190 -3.56 -6.11 -4.55
CA LEU A 190 -3.29 -7.54 -4.74
C LEU A 190 -4.15 -8.41 -3.82
N ILE A 191 -4.24 -8.09 -2.52
CA ILE A 191 -5.08 -8.84 -1.58
C ILE A 191 -6.56 -8.82 -2.02
N LYS A 192 -7.09 -7.66 -2.42
CA LYS A 192 -8.47 -7.54 -2.91
C LYS A 192 -8.73 -8.43 -4.12
N VAL A 193 -7.81 -8.41 -5.09
CA VAL A 193 -7.92 -9.22 -6.30
C VAL A 193 -7.80 -10.72 -5.96
N LEU A 194 -6.86 -11.09 -5.10
CA LEU A 194 -6.66 -12.47 -4.66
C LEU A 194 -7.90 -13.04 -3.94
N ILE A 195 -8.61 -12.23 -3.15
CA ILE A 195 -9.87 -12.67 -2.51
C ILE A 195 -10.92 -13.05 -3.56
N VAL A 196 -11.06 -12.28 -4.65
CA VAL A 196 -12.00 -12.61 -5.74
C VAL A 196 -11.59 -13.91 -6.44
N PHE A 197 -10.30 -14.09 -6.71
CA PHE A 197 -9.78 -15.27 -7.38
C PHE A 197 -9.54 -16.48 -6.46
N SER A 198 -9.79 -16.33 -5.16
CA SER A 198 -9.69 -17.43 -4.18
C SER A 198 -10.60 -18.61 -4.53
N ILE A 199 -11.75 -18.35 -5.19
CA ILE A 199 -12.67 -19.38 -5.68
C ILE A 199 -11.95 -20.36 -6.63
N LEU A 200 -11.08 -19.85 -7.52
CA LEU A 200 -10.29 -20.70 -8.42
C LEU A 200 -9.23 -21.48 -7.66
N ILE A 201 -8.56 -20.86 -6.69
CA ILE A 201 -7.53 -21.52 -5.86
C ILE A 201 -8.16 -22.69 -5.10
N ILE A 202 -9.35 -22.49 -4.53
CA ILE A 202 -10.10 -23.51 -3.82
C ILE A 202 -10.56 -24.62 -4.77
N ALA A 203 -11.12 -24.28 -5.93
CA ALA A 203 -11.59 -25.26 -6.89
C ALA A 203 -10.47 -26.17 -7.42
N PHE A 204 -9.36 -25.58 -7.88
CA PHE A 204 -8.21 -26.34 -8.37
C PHE A 204 -7.50 -27.09 -7.24
N GLY A 205 -7.36 -26.50 -6.05
CA GLY A 205 -6.71 -27.17 -4.92
C GLY A 205 -7.51 -28.34 -4.37
N LEU A 206 -8.84 -28.29 -4.40
CA LEU A 206 -9.68 -29.45 -4.09
C LEU A 206 -9.64 -30.51 -5.20
N ALA A 207 -9.61 -30.10 -6.47
CA ALA A 207 -9.47 -31.02 -7.60
C ALA A 207 -8.15 -31.79 -7.53
N PHE A 208 -7.02 -31.10 -7.29
CA PHE A 208 -5.71 -31.74 -7.10
C PHE A 208 -5.66 -32.61 -5.85
N TYR A 209 -6.30 -32.20 -4.76
CA TYR A 209 -6.43 -33.04 -3.57
C TYR A 209 -7.12 -34.37 -3.91
N ILE A 210 -8.26 -34.34 -4.62
CA ILE A 210 -8.99 -35.57 -4.99
C ILE A 210 -8.18 -36.46 -5.95
N LEU A 211 -7.51 -35.85 -6.94
CA LEU A 211 -6.78 -36.59 -7.99
C LEU A 211 -5.44 -37.16 -7.51
N LEU A 212 -4.70 -36.44 -6.65
CA LEU A 212 -3.33 -36.78 -6.26
C LEU A 212 -3.16 -37.27 -4.81
N SER A 213 -4.15 -37.11 -3.93
CA SER A 213 -4.03 -37.56 -2.52
C SER A 213 -3.80 -39.07 -2.39
N ARG A 214 -4.46 -39.86 -3.24
CA ARG A 214 -4.31 -41.34 -3.27
C ARG A 214 -2.98 -41.80 -3.84
N GLY A 215 -2.23 -40.90 -4.46
CA GLY A 215 -0.97 -41.19 -5.12
C GLY A 215 0.27 -41.12 -4.24
N GLY A 216 0.13 -41.03 -2.92
CA GLY A 216 1.27 -40.91 -2.00
C GLY A 216 1.99 -39.55 -2.05
N HIS A 217 1.40 -38.54 -2.69
CA HIS A 217 1.99 -37.21 -2.75
C HIS A 217 1.77 -36.45 -1.43
N LEU A 218 2.84 -36.24 -0.66
CA LEU A 218 2.81 -35.49 0.60
C LEU A 218 2.22 -34.07 0.44
N SER A 219 2.47 -33.42 -0.71
CA SER A 219 1.98 -32.07 -1.04
C SER A 219 0.46 -31.99 -1.24
N PHE A 220 -0.22 -33.13 -1.46
CA PHE A 220 -1.67 -33.22 -1.67
C PHE A 220 -2.35 -34.15 -0.65
N SER A 221 -1.67 -34.44 0.47
CA SER A 221 -2.15 -35.35 1.51
C SER A 221 -3.31 -34.77 2.33
N ASN A 222 -3.32 -33.46 2.54
CA ASN A 222 -4.32 -32.73 3.32
C ASN A 222 -4.87 -31.56 2.52
N VAL A 223 -6.14 -31.21 2.73
CA VAL A 223 -6.79 -30.08 2.03
C VAL A 223 -6.02 -28.76 2.23
N PRO A 224 -5.60 -28.34 3.44
CA PRO A 224 -4.86 -27.08 3.60
C PRO A 224 -3.51 -27.07 2.89
N ILE A 225 -2.78 -28.19 2.92
CA ILE A 225 -1.48 -28.32 2.26
C ILE A 225 -1.65 -28.29 0.74
N SER A 226 -2.71 -28.93 0.23
CA SER A 226 -3.08 -28.89 -1.20
C SER A 226 -3.41 -27.46 -1.66
N LEU A 227 -4.14 -26.69 -0.86
CA LEU A 227 -4.45 -25.29 -1.16
C LEU A 227 -3.18 -24.43 -1.17
N ILE A 228 -2.30 -24.58 -0.17
CA ILE A 228 -1.00 -23.87 -0.13
C ILE A 228 -0.13 -24.27 -1.32
N ARG A 229 -0.09 -25.55 -1.67
CA ARG A 229 0.64 -26.04 -2.86
C ARG A 229 0.09 -25.43 -4.13
N THR A 230 -1.23 -25.37 -4.28
CA THR A 230 -1.90 -24.78 -5.44
C THR A 230 -1.63 -23.28 -5.54
N PHE A 231 -1.61 -22.57 -4.40
CA PHE A 231 -1.22 -21.16 -4.33
C PHE A 231 0.25 -20.97 -4.71
N SER A 232 1.17 -21.83 -4.26
CA SER A 232 2.57 -21.81 -4.69
C SER A 232 2.72 -22.08 -6.19
N MET A 233 1.96 -23.03 -6.75
CA MET A 233 1.96 -23.32 -8.19
C MET A 233 1.42 -22.16 -9.05
N MET A 234 0.62 -21.25 -8.48
CA MET A 234 0.17 -20.02 -9.15
C MET A 234 1.35 -19.12 -9.56
N LEU A 235 2.45 -19.15 -8.79
CA LEU A 235 3.67 -18.38 -9.09
C LEU A 235 4.39 -18.86 -10.37
N GLY A 236 3.94 -19.97 -10.97
CA GLY A 236 4.56 -20.60 -12.15
C GLY A 236 5.45 -21.80 -11.81
N GLU A 237 5.68 -22.08 -10.53
CA GLU A 237 6.47 -23.22 -10.06
C GLU A 237 5.64 -24.53 -10.09
N ILE A 238 5.55 -25.13 -11.28
CA ILE A 238 4.91 -26.45 -11.46
C ILE A 238 6.02 -27.51 -11.55
N ASP A 239 6.15 -28.34 -10.50
CA ASP A 239 7.02 -29.52 -10.52
C ASP A 239 6.42 -30.64 -11.39
N PHE A 240 6.42 -30.42 -12.71
CA PHE A 240 5.81 -31.32 -13.68
C PHE A 240 6.50 -32.70 -13.68
N LEU A 241 7.83 -32.71 -13.64
CA LEU A 241 8.62 -33.93 -13.73
C LEU A 241 8.41 -34.83 -12.50
N GLY A 242 8.56 -34.27 -11.29
CA GLY A 242 8.49 -35.05 -10.05
C GLY A 242 7.07 -35.41 -9.63
N THR A 243 6.08 -34.59 -9.97
CA THR A 243 4.69 -34.79 -9.53
C THR A 243 3.85 -35.56 -10.54
N TYR A 244 4.07 -35.40 -11.84
CA TYR A 244 3.19 -35.97 -12.88
C TYR A 244 3.89 -36.99 -13.79
N VAL A 245 5.10 -36.69 -14.26
CA VAL A 245 5.80 -37.54 -15.25
C VAL A 245 6.41 -38.78 -14.60
N GLN A 246 7.17 -38.61 -13.52
CA GLN A 246 7.82 -39.73 -12.85
C GLN A 246 6.82 -40.79 -12.35
N PRO A 247 5.71 -40.43 -11.65
CA PRO A 247 4.70 -41.39 -11.23
C PRO A 247 3.85 -41.99 -12.37
N TYR A 248 3.99 -41.47 -13.60
CA TYR A 248 3.33 -42.01 -14.79
C TYR A 248 4.17 -43.09 -15.48
N TYR A 249 5.50 -42.97 -15.46
CA TYR A 249 6.43 -43.92 -16.10
C TYR A 249 7.08 -44.93 -15.13
N ASP A 250 7.18 -44.62 -13.83
CA ASP A 250 7.68 -45.57 -12.83
C ASP A 250 6.61 -46.63 -12.52
N GLU A 251 6.66 -47.78 -13.20
CA GLU A 251 5.83 -48.97 -12.90
C GLU A 251 6.38 -49.82 -11.75
N ASN A 252 7.60 -49.54 -11.28
CA ASN A 252 8.25 -50.32 -10.22
C ASN A 252 7.53 -50.11 -8.86
N GLU A 253 7.08 -51.20 -8.23
CA GLU A 253 6.40 -51.20 -6.91
C GLU A 253 7.23 -50.59 -5.77
N SER A 254 8.51 -50.31 -5.98
CA SER A 254 9.48 -49.89 -4.96
C SER A 254 9.48 -48.40 -4.62
N LYS A 255 8.64 -47.56 -5.24
CA LYS A 255 8.46 -46.15 -4.86
C LYS A 255 7.02 -45.81 -4.51
N GLU A 256 6.86 -45.00 -3.46
CA GLU A 256 5.61 -44.64 -2.79
C GLU A 256 4.64 -43.76 -3.61
N LYS A 257 5.05 -43.27 -4.79
CA LYS A 257 4.28 -42.29 -5.57
C LYS A 257 3.70 -42.91 -6.84
N LYS A 258 2.37 -42.95 -6.96
CA LYS A 258 1.64 -43.46 -8.14
C LYS A 258 0.60 -42.44 -8.60
N LEU A 259 0.34 -42.33 -9.91
CA LEU A 259 -0.72 -41.46 -10.42
C LEU A 259 -1.99 -42.28 -10.72
N PRO A 260 -3.00 -42.32 -9.81
CA PRO A 260 -4.15 -43.22 -9.95
C PRO A 260 -5.07 -42.84 -11.13
N TYR A 261 -5.15 -41.55 -11.46
CA TYR A 261 -6.03 -41.03 -12.51
C TYR A 261 -5.25 -40.13 -13.49
N PRO A 262 -4.44 -40.72 -14.40
CA PRO A 262 -3.50 -39.96 -15.23
C PRO A 262 -4.21 -39.01 -16.21
N ILE A 263 -5.23 -39.48 -16.92
CA ILE A 263 -5.96 -38.68 -17.93
C ILE A 263 -6.59 -37.42 -17.32
N PRO A 264 -7.46 -37.50 -16.28
CA PRO A 264 -8.05 -36.29 -15.69
C PRO A 264 -7.02 -35.43 -14.97
N ALA A 265 -5.92 -36.00 -14.43
CA ALA A 265 -4.85 -35.22 -13.84
C ALA A 265 -4.14 -34.33 -14.87
N PHE A 266 -3.78 -34.86 -16.05
CA PHE A 266 -3.18 -34.06 -17.11
C PHE A 266 -4.15 -33.01 -17.68
N LEU A 267 -5.45 -33.33 -17.79
CA LEU A 267 -6.47 -32.37 -18.24
C LEU A 267 -6.63 -31.20 -17.26
N ILE A 268 -6.81 -31.48 -15.97
CA ILE A 268 -6.93 -30.44 -14.94
C ILE A 268 -5.63 -29.64 -14.83
N LEU A 269 -4.48 -30.28 -14.99
CA LEU A 269 -3.18 -29.59 -15.03
C LEU A 269 -3.07 -28.63 -16.23
N GLY A 270 -3.46 -29.07 -17.43
CA GLY A 270 -3.47 -28.22 -18.62
C GLY A 270 -4.40 -27.01 -18.46
N LEU A 271 -5.60 -27.23 -17.90
CA LEU A 271 -6.53 -26.15 -17.57
C LEU A 271 -5.92 -25.19 -16.54
N PHE A 272 -5.30 -25.73 -15.49
CA PHE A 272 -4.63 -24.95 -14.45
C PHE A 272 -3.52 -24.06 -15.02
N MET A 273 -2.67 -24.58 -15.91
CA MET A 273 -1.59 -23.80 -16.55
C MET A 273 -2.10 -22.57 -17.29
N VAL A 274 -3.23 -22.70 -17.99
CA VAL A 274 -3.86 -21.59 -18.71
C VAL A 274 -4.47 -20.60 -17.72
N PHE A 275 -5.29 -21.06 -16.78
CA PHE A 275 -6.07 -20.17 -15.92
C PHE A 275 -5.24 -19.46 -14.84
N MET A 276 -4.26 -20.15 -14.25
CA MET A 276 -3.55 -19.65 -13.07
C MET A 276 -2.23 -18.95 -13.46
N PRO A 277 -1.12 -19.63 -13.83
CA PRO A 277 0.11 -18.93 -14.22
C PRO A 277 -0.03 -17.97 -15.40
N ILE A 278 -0.84 -18.28 -16.43
CA ILE A 278 -0.94 -17.43 -17.62
C ILE A 278 -1.97 -16.33 -17.44
N LEU A 279 -3.26 -16.67 -17.26
CA LEU A 279 -4.31 -15.64 -17.20
C LEU A 279 -4.27 -14.83 -15.90
N LEU A 280 -4.20 -15.49 -14.74
CA LEU A 280 -4.27 -14.78 -13.45
C LEU A 280 -3.01 -13.94 -13.20
N MET A 281 -1.81 -14.44 -13.47
CA MET A 281 -0.58 -13.64 -13.25
C MET A 281 -0.50 -12.45 -14.19
N ASN A 282 -0.85 -12.62 -15.47
CA ASN A 282 -0.88 -11.51 -16.41
C ASN A 282 -1.93 -10.47 -16.04
N LEU A 283 -3.07 -10.89 -15.48
CA LEU A 283 -4.08 -9.97 -14.96
C LEU A 283 -3.57 -9.22 -13.72
N LEU A 284 -2.93 -9.90 -12.76
CA LEU A 284 -2.36 -9.27 -11.57
C LEU A 284 -1.30 -8.24 -11.93
N ILE A 285 -0.40 -8.58 -12.87
CA ILE A 285 0.60 -7.66 -13.40
C ILE A 285 -0.08 -6.51 -14.16
N GLY A 286 -1.06 -6.81 -15.00
CA GLY A 286 -1.79 -5.81 -15.79
C GLY A 286 -2.55 -4.79 -14.94
N LEU A 287 -3.14 -5.22 -13.83
CA LEU A 287 -3.79 -4.33 -12.86
C LEU A 287 -2.76 -3.49 -12.10
N ALA A 288 -1.65 -4.10 -11.66
CA ALA A 288 -0.60 -3.38 -10.95
C ALA A 288 0.07 -2.30 -11.84
N VAL A 289 0.32 -2.61 -13.11
CA VAL A 289 0.95 -1.70 -14.07
C VAL A 289 -0.05 -0.67 -14.60
N GLY A 290 -1.31 -1.05 -14.84
CA GLY A 290 -2.35 -0.14 -15.31
C GLY A 290 -2.69 0.96 -14.30
N ASP A 291 -2.65 0.64 -13.00
CA ASP A 291 -2.99 1.58 -11.94
C ASP A 291 -1.78 2.34 -11.37
N ILE A 292 -0.55 2.04 -11.79
CA ILE A 292 0.68 2.54 -11.14
C ILE A 292 0.76 4.06 -11.04
N GLU A 293 0.32 4.79 -12.08
CA GLU A 293 0.38 6.25 -12.11
C GLU A 293 -0.65 6.87 -11.15
N SER A 294 -1.86 6.30 -11.10
CA SER A 294 -2.89 6.73 -10.17
C SER A 294 -2.51 6.42 -8.72
N VAL A 295 -1.91 5.25 -8.47
CA VAL A 295 -1.36 4.83 -7.18
C VAL A 295 -0.22 5.76 -6.77
N ARG A 296 0.64 6.16 -7.70
CA ARG A 296 1.72 7.13 -7.44
C ARG A 296 1.18 8.47 -6.96
N ARG A 297 0.20 9.06 -7.67
CA ARG A 297 -0.44 10.34 -7.28
C ARG A 297 -1.14 10.22 -5.92
N ASN A 298 -1.88 9.13 -5.69
CA ASN A 298 -2.55 8.87 -4.42
C ASN A 298 -1.55 8.68 -3.27
N ALA A 299 -0.46 7.96 -3.51
CA ALA A 299 0.60 7.71 -2.53
C ALA A 299 1.27 9.02 -2.10
N GLN A 300 1.54 9.94 -3.04
CA GLN A 300 2.09 11.27 -2.73
C GLN A 300 1.15 12.08 -1.84
N LEU A 301 -0.14 12.11 -2.16
CA LEU A 301 -1.15 12.81 -1.39
C LEU A 301 -1.27 12.21 0.01
N LYS A 302 -1.38 10.89 0.11
CA LYS A 302 -1.46 10.15 1.37
C LYS A 302 -0.22 10.37 2.24
N ARG A 303 0.97 10.44 1.63
CA ARG A 303 2.22 10.79 2.30
C ARG A 303 2.18 12.22 2.87
N LEU A 304 1.84 13.22 2.06
CA LEU A 304 1.75 14.62 2.51
C LEU A 304 0.71 14.78 3.63
N ALA A 305 -0.45 14.15 3.48
CA ALA A 305 -1.49 14.12 4.50
C ALA A 305 -0.96 13.53 5.82
N MET A 306 -0.23 12.42 5.74
CA MET A 306 0.35 11.79 6.93
C MET A 306 1.42 12.66 7.60
N GLN A 307 2.20 13.43 6.84
CA GLN A 307 3.14 14.41 7.40
C GLN A 307 2.42 15.53 8.13
N VAL A 308 1.37 16.10 7.54
CA VAL A 308 0.58 17.17 8.18
C VAL A 308 -0.07 16.65 9.46
N VAL A 309 -0.64 15.45 9.46
CA VAL A 309 -1.21 14.82 10.65
C VAL A 309 -0.13 14.61 11.71
N LEU A 310 1.04 14.10 11.33
CA LEU A 310 2.17 13.93 12.24
C LEU A 310 2.59 15.25 12.89
N HIS A 311 2.80 16.30 12.09
CA HIS A 311 3.15 17.62 12.61
C HIS A 311 2.09 18.13 13.58
N THR A 312 0.81 18.01 13.22
CA THR A 312 -0.31 18.45 14.08
C THR A 312 -0.34 17.67 15.40
N GLU A 313 -0.11 16.35 15.36
CA GLU A 313 -0.05 15.51 16.56
C GLU A 313 1.15 15.82 17.45
N LEU A 314 2.31 16.14 16.85
CA LEU A 314 3.50 16.56 17.58
C LEU A 314 3.29 17.92 18.24
N GLU A 315 2.74 18.90 17.51
CA GLU A 315 2.43 20.22 18.06
C GLU A 315 1.45 20.15 19.22
N ARG A 316 0.44 19.27 19.15
CA ARG A 316 -0.51 19.04 20.26
C ARG A 316 0.16 18.46 21.52
N LYS A 317 1.25 17.70 21.37
CA LYS A 317 1.98 17.04 22.47
C LYS A 317 3.18 17.84 22.97
N LEU A 318 3.67 18.80 22.18
CA LEU A 318 4.79 19.66 22.54
C LEU A 318 4.34 20.75 23.53
N PRO A 319 5.13 21.04 24.57
CA PRO A 319 4.81 22.12 25.48
C PRO A 319 4.97 23.49 24.80
N GLN A 320 4.10 24.44 25.15
CA GLN A 320 3.97 25.74 24.47
C GLN A 320 5.29 26.54 24.41
N PHE A 321 6.14 26.44 25.44
CA PHE A 321 7.43 27.14 25.47
C PHE A 321 8.41 26.71 24.36
N LEU A 322 8.36 25.44 23.93
CA LEU A 322 9.17 24.97 22.80
C LEU A 322 8.57 25.44 21.48
N LEU A 323 7.24 25.47 21.40
CA LEU A 323 6.52 25.89 20.20
C LEU A 323 6.78 27.37 19.90
N GLU A 324 6.64 28.25 20.90
CA GLU A 324 6.88 29.69 20.76
C GLU A 324 8.31 30.04 20.37
N LYS A 325 9.28 29.23 20.80
CA LYS A 325 10.71 29.45 20.49
C LYS A 325 11.08 29.02 19.06
N VAL A 326 10.33 28.09 18.49
CA VAL A 326 10.67 27.39 17.25
C VAL A 326 9.79 27.82 16.06
N ASP A 327 8.57 28.31 16.33
CA ASP A 327 7.67 28.83 15.31
C ASP A 327 8.17 30.17 14.76
N LYS A 328 8.18 30.29 13.43
CA LYS A 328 8.63 31.49 12.72
C LYS A 328 7.57 31.87 11.70
N MET A 329 7.13 33.12 11.74
CA MET A 329 6.08 33.61 10.83
C MET A 329 6.61 33.92 9.43
N GLU A 330 7.92 34.18 9.30
CA GLU A 330 8.56 34.56 8.04
C GLU A 330 9.84 33.76 7.81
N LEU A 331 10.03 33.29 6.56
CA LEU A 331 11.23 32.58 6.10
C LEU A 331 11.76 33.29 4.84
N ILE A 332 12.99 33.79 4.91
CA ILE A 332 13.67 34.42 3.76
C ILE A 332 14.56 33.36 3.12
N GLU A 333 14.28 33.01 1.86
CA GLU A 333 15.08 32.06 1.08
C GLU A 333 15.97 32.79 0.08
N PHE A 334 17.26 32.46 0.08
CA PHE A 334 18.23 32.97 -0.88
C PHE A 334 18.57 31.85 -1.88
N PRO A 335 17.94 31.81 -3.07
CA PRO A 335 18.07 30.68 -4.00
C PRO A 335 19.51 30.46 -4.51
N ASN A 336 20.34 31.51 -4.53
CA ASN A 336 21.70 31.46 -5.08
C ASN A 336 22.82 31.40 -4.03
N ASP A 337 22.51 31.35 -2.73
CA ASP A 337 23.53 31.32 -1.68
C ASP A 337 23.67 29.90 -1.06
N THR A 338 24.45 29.03 -1.70
CA THR A 338 24.78 27.69 -1.14
C THR A 338 25.94 27.78 -0.14
N LYS A 339 25.83 28.64 0.87
CA LYS A 339 26.83 28.70 1.96
C LYS A 339 26.46 27.71 3.05
N CYS A 340 26.99 26.49 2.94
CA CYS A 340 27.24 25.66 4.12
C CYS A 340 28.54 24.88 3.90
N LYS A 341 29.63 25.33 4.53
CA LYS A 341 30.80 24.50 4.81
C LYS A 341 30.37 23.47 5.87
N LEU A 342 29.96 22.28 5.45
CA LEU A 342 29.55 21.20 6.34
C LEU A 342 30.18 19.89 5.87
N GLY A 343 30.72 19.12 6.82
CA GLY A 343 31.55 17.94 6.55
C GLY A 343 30.81 16.79 5.84
N PHE A 344 31.58 15.81 5.36
CA PHE A 344 31.10 14.64 4.60
C PHE A 344 29.95 13.87 5.28
N LEU A 345 29.99 13.72 6.61
CA LEU A 345 28.92 13.07 7.37
C LEU A 345 27.65 13.91 7.41
N ASP A 346 27.78 15.23 7.53
CA ASP A 346 26.63 16.13 7.51
C ASP A 346 26.01 16.20 6.12
N THR A 347 26.81 16.02 5.05
CA THR A 347 26.32 15.89 3.67
C THR A 347 25.64 14.54 3.39
N LEU A 348 26.15 13.44 3.93
CA LEU A 348 25.51 12.10 3.85
C LEU A 348 24.22 12.05 4.67
N LEU A 349 24.26 12.52 5.92
CA LEU A 349 23.08 12.67 6.77
C LEU A 349 22.09 13.64 6.13
N ARG A 350 22.57 14.73 5.52
CA ARG A 350 21.71 15.58 4.70
C ARG A 350 21.08 14.78 3.58
N LYS A 351 21.82 14.05 2.75
CA LYS A 351 21.31 13.40 1.54
C LYS A 351 20.29 12.28 1.83
N TRP A 352 20.47 11.54 2.92
CA TRP A 352 19.56 10.47 3.35
C TRP A 352 18.41 10.96 4.24
N PHE A 353 18.63 12.05 5.00
CA PHE A 353 17.62 12.70 5.86
C PHE A 353 17.20 14.11 5.35
N TRP A 354 17.22 14.37 4.02
CA TRP A 354 16.83 15.67 3.45
C TRP A 354 15.31 15.82 3.35
N ASN A 355 14.90 17.09 3.37
CA ASN A 355 13.55 17.64 3.33
C ASN A 355 12.54 16.94 2.42
N PRO A 356 11.29 16.81 2.87
CA PRO A 356 10.14 16.36 2.07
C PRO A 356 9.79 17.16 0.84
N PHE A 357 10.41 18.32 0.69
CA PHE A 357 9.99 19.40 -0.19
C PHE A 357 11.11 19.86 -1.12
N SER A 358 12.11 19.01 -1.41
CA SER A 358 13.07 19.30 -2.49
C SER A 358 12.36 19.31 -3.86
N ASP A 359 12.80 20.20 -4.76
CA ASP A 359 12.20 20.47 -6.08
C ASP A 359 11.82 19.22 -6.91
N ASP A 360 12.56 18.11 -6.81
CA ASP A 360 12.23 16.87 -7.53
C ASP A 360 10.85 16.29 -7.15
N GLY A 361 10.36 16.54 -5.92
CA GLY A 361 9.02 16.14 -5.49
C GLY A 361 7.92 17.09 -5.99
N LEU A 362 8.30 18.34 -6.29
CA LEU A 362 7.45 19.39 -6.83
C LEU A 362 7.15 19.16 -8.31
N GLU A 363 8.15 18.74 -9.10
CA GLU A 363 7.96 18.36 -10.50
C GLU A 363 6.93 17.24 -10.63
N ILE A 364 7.01 16.16 -9.84
CA ILE A 364 6.13 15.00 -10.04
C ILE A 364 4.65 15.28 -9.74
N VAL A 365 4.34 16.20 -8.80
CA VAL A 365 2.94 16.55 -8.48
C VAL A 365 2.37 17.58 -9.47
N LEU A 366 3.23 18.43 -10.04
CA LEU A 366 2.85 19.45 -11.02
C LEU A 366 2.92 18.95 -12.47
N ASP A 367 3.59 17.83 -12.75
CA ASP A 367 3.69 17.21 -14.07
C ASP A 367 2.40 16.48 -14.50
N SER A 368 1.25 17.01 -14.10
CA SER A 368 0.00 16.73 -14.78
C SER A 368 -0.03 17.57 -16.06
N SER A 369 0.70 17.09 -17.07
CA SER A 369 0.45 17.45 -18.46
C SER A 369 -1.07 17.47 -18.77
N ASP A 370 -1.84 16.58 -18.14
CA ASP A 370 -3.31 16.56 -18.16
C ASP A 370 -3.98 17.80 -17.56
N ASP A 371 -3.52 18.36 -16.43
CA ASP A 371 -4.14 19.53 -15.81
C ASP A 371 -3.86 20.80 -16.65
N TYR A 372 -2.64 20.98 -17.18
CA TYR A 372 -2.34 22.08 -18.12
C TYR A 372 -3.16 21.96 -19.42
N VAL A 373 -3.25 20.74 -19.98
CA VAL A 373 -4.07 20.48 -21.17
C VAL A 373 -5.55 20.73 -20.88
N SER A 374 -6.04 20.36 -19.69
CA SER A 374 -7.42 20.61 -19.28
C SER A 374 -7.71 22.11 -19.15
N GLU A 375 -6.77 22.88 -18.60
CA GLU A 375 -6.92 24.32 -18.44
C GLU A 375 -6.92 25.02 -19.81
N GLU A 376 -5.99 24.66 -20.70
CA GLU A 376 -5.99 25.15 -22.08
C GLU A 376 -7.27 24.75 -22.84
N LEU A 377 -7.80 23.54 -22.63
CA LEU A 377 -9.09 23.11 -23.18
C LEU A 377 -10.24 23.98 -22.66
N THR A 378 -10.25 24.34 -21.37
CA THR A 378 -11.28 25.21 -20.81
C THR A 378 -11.18 26.64 -21.35
N LYS A 379 -9.96 27.17 -21.52
CA LYS A 379 -9.71 28.47 -22.16
C LYS A 379 -10.19 28.47 -23.61
N GLN A 380 -9.85 27.42 -24.38
CA GLN A 380 -10.32 27.26 -25.75
C GLN A 380 -11.85 27.14 -25.83
N LYS A 381 -12.47 26.37 -24.94
CA LYS A 381 -13.94 26.26 -24.86
C LYS A 381 -14.60 27.61 -24.57
N LYS A 382 -14.01 28.43 -23.70
CA LYS A 382 -14.52 29.78 -23.40
C LYS A 382 -14.41 30.69 -24.62
N ARG A 383 -13.24 30.71 -25.30
CA ARG A 383 -13.05 31.45 -26.56
C ARG A 383 -14.03 31.01 -27.64
N LEU A 384 -14.26 29.70 -27.79
CA LEU A 384 -15.22 29.17 -28.77
C LEU A 384 -16.65 29.63 -28.47
N LYS A 385 -17.02 29.70 -27.18
CA LYS A 385 -18.33 30.19 -26.76
C LYS A 385 -18.50 31.69 -27.07
N GLU A 386 -17.46 32.49 -26.86
CA GLU A 386 -17.46 33.92 -27.19
C GLU A 386 -17.57 34.13 -28.72
N ILE A 387 -16.82 33.37 -29.51
CA ILE A 387 -16.90 33.40 -30.98
C ILE A 387 -18.30 32.99 -31.45
N SER A 388 -18.86 31.91 -30.89
CA SER A 388 -20.23 31.46 -31.23
C SER A 388 -21.26 32.55 -30.93
N SER A 389 -21.15 33.22 -29.79
CA SER A 389 -22.06 34.31 -29.43
C SER A 389 -21.91 35.52 -30.37
N ALA A 390 -20.69 35.85 -30.80
CA ALA A 390 -20.45 36.92 -31.75
C ALA A 390 -20.96 36.58 -33.16
N LEU A 391 -20.88 35.31 -33.56
CA LEU A 391 -21.41 34.84 -34.85
C LEU A 391 -22.95 34.92 -34.88
N GLU A 392 -23.61 34.57 -33.78
CA GLU A 392 -25.07 34.68 -33.67
C GLU A 392 -25.52 36.14 -33.77
N THR A 393 -24.82 37.08 -33.12
CA THR A 393 -25.17 38.50 -33.23
C THR A 393 -24.93 39.03 -34.64
N GLN A 394 -23.84 38.64 -35.30
CA GLN A 394 -23.59 38.98 -36.70
C GLN A 394 -24.66 38.41 -37.64
N HIS A 395 -25.08 37.16 -37.44
CA HIS A 395 -26.15 36.54 -38.23
C HIS A 395 -27.48 37.27 -38.08
N LEU A 396 -27.79 37.73 -36.86
CA LEU A 396 -29.00 38.51 -36.57
C LEU A 396 -28.93 39.90 -37.23
N LEU A 397 -27.76 40.53 -37.20
CA LEU A 397 -27.53 41.83 -37.85
C LEU A 397 -27.63 41.70 -39.38
N LEU A 398 -27.10 40.63 -39.97
CA LEU A 398 -27.28 40.32 -41.40
C LEU A 398 -28.75 40.11 -41.77
N ARG A 399 -29.53 39.39 -40.95
CA ARG A 399 -30.98 39.26 -41.15
C ARG A 399 -31.68 40.62 -41.11
N LEU A 400 -31.31 41.48 -40.16
CA LEU A 400 -31.86 42.84 -40.07
C LEU A 400 -31.46 43.70 -41.28
N ILE A 401 -30.23 43.55 -41.79
CA ILE A 401 -29.79 44.23 -43.02
C ILE A 401 -30.60 43.72 -44.21
N VAL A 402 -30.79 42.41 -44.39
CA VAL A 402 -31.61 41.87 -45.49
C VAL A 402 -33.07 42.33 -45.36
N GLN A 403 -33.61 42.43 -44.15
CA GLN A 403 -34.96 42.94 -43.92
C GLN A 403 -35.08 44.45 -44.21
N LYS A 404 -33.99 45.22 -44.05
CA LYS A 404 -33.95 46.68 -44.27
C LYS A 404 -33.45 47.08 -45.65
N MET A 405 -32.68 46.22 -46.31
CA MET A 405 -32.44 46.31 -47.73
C MET A 405 -33.74 45.93 -48.38
N GLU A 406 -34.43 46.90 -48.94
CA GLU A 406 -35.59 46.71 -49.81
C GLU A 406 -35.13 46.05 -51.13
N ILE A 407 -34.54 44.85 -51.06
CA ILE A 407 -34.31 44.03 -52.23
C ILE A 407 -35.70 43.56 -52.64
N LYS A 408 -36.34 44.34 -53.52
CA LYS A 408 -37.40 43.82 -54.37
C LYS A 408 -36.76 42.73 -55.22
N THR A 409 -36.77 41.49 -54.74
CA THR A 409 -36.80 40.38 -55.69
C THR A 409 -38.12 40.53 -56.40
N GLU A 410 -38.08 40.78 -57.71
CA GLU A 410 -39.20 40.90 -58.65
C GLU A 410 -40.20 39.71 -58.61
N ALA A 411 -40.01 38.76 -57.70
CA ALA A 411 -40.82 37.57 -57.47
C ALA A 411 -41.79 37.68 -56.28
N ASP A 412 -41.73 38.71 -55.43
CA ASP A 412 -42.60 38.84 -54.24
C ASP A 412 -43.83 39.75 -54.46
N ASP A 413 -43.97 40.39 -55.63
CA ASP A 413 -45.18 41.16 -56.01
C ASP A 413 -46.38 40.24 -56.34
N VAL A 414 -46.27 38.92 -56.12
CA VAL A 414 -47.32 37.94 -56.41
C VAL A 414 -47.54 36.97 -55.25
N ASP A 415 -47.66 37.46 -54.01
CA ASP A 415 -48.47 36.74 -53.00
C ASP A 415 -48.96 37.68 -51.89
N GLU A 416 -49.89 38.56 -52.24
CA GLU A 416 -50.71 39.27 -51.26
C GLU A 416 -51.57 38.25 -50.49
N GLY A 417 -51.21 37.91 -49.25
CA GLY A 417 -52.06 36.96 -48.53
C GLY A 417 -51.75 36.55 -47.10
N VAL A 418 -51.08 37.32 -46.24
CA VAL A 418 -51.16 37.04 -44.77
C VAL A 418 -51.14 38.32 -43.93
N SER A 419 -52.15 38.48 -43.07
CA SER A 419 -52.31 39.64 -42.18
C SER A 419 -51.29 39.67 -41.02
N PRO A 420 -50.96 40.84 -40.43
CA PRO A 420 -49.91 41.00 -39.41
C PRO A 420 -50.21 40.38 -38.03
N ASN A 421 -51.31 39.63 -37.88
CA ASN A 421 -51.75 39.09 -36.60
C ASN A 421 -51.30 37.65 -36.30
N GLU A 422 -50.59 36.97 -37.21
CA GLU A 422 -50.02 35.64 -36.92
C GLU A 422 -48.57 35.69 -36.39
N ILE A 423 -47.96 36.87 -36.26
CA ILE A 423 -46.56 37.02 -35.78
C ILE A 423 -46.46 37.06 -34.23
N ARG A 424 -47.59 36.98 -33.51
CA ARG A 424 -47.58 36.83 -32.03
C ARG A 424 -48.23 35.50 -31.65
N PRO A 425 -47.47 34.39 -31.74
CA PRO A 425 -46.79 33.93 -30.53
C PRO A 425 -45.46 33.20 -30.82
N LEU A 426 -44.33 33.93 -30.89
CA LEU A 426 -42.99 33.33 -30.81
C LEU A 426 -42.10 33.98 -29.73
N LEU A 427 -42.71 34.66 -28.75
CA LEU A 427 -42.14 34.78 -27.40
C LEU A 427 -42.45 33.48 -26.64
N GLY A 428 -41.85 32.39 -27.10
CA GLY A 428 -42.05 31.05 -26.59
C GLY A 428 -40.72 30.31 -26.62
N ILE A 429 -40.02 30.38 -25.49
CA ILE A 429 -38.88 29.55 -25.08
C ILE A 429 -38.83 28.21 -25.83
N ALA A 430 -37.84 28.02 -26.70
CA ALA A 430 -37.53 26.71 -27.25
C ALA A 430 -36.02 26.59 -27.52
N ASN A 431 -35.26 26.37 -26.45
CA ASN A 431 -33.95 25.74 -26.50
C ASN A 431 -34.10 24.33 -27.12
N LYS A 432 -33.85 24.21 -28.42
CA LYS A 432 -33.66 22.92 -29.10
C LYS A 432 -32.31 22.90 -29.81
N TRP A 433 -31.26 22.67 -29.02
CA TRP A 433 -30.09 21.92 -29.46
C TRP A 433 -29.97 20.69 -28.56
N THR A 434 -30.73 19.65 -28.90
CA THR A 434 -30.58 18.31 -28.33
C THR A 434 -29.52 17.56 -29.12
N SER A 435 -28.29 17.53 -28.62
CA SER A 435 -27.27 16.57 -29.06
C SER A 435 -27.61 15.16 -28.52
N PRO A 436 -27.62 14.09 -29.34
CA PRO A 436 -28.06 12.74 -28.93
C PRO A 436 -27.12 12.01 -27.95
N ARG A 437 -26.01 12.61 -27.50
CA ARG A 437 -24.97 11.90 -26.73
C ARG A 437 -25.09 11.98 -25.20
N VAL A 438 -26.01 12.79 -24.65
CA VAL A 438 -26.15 12.94 -23.18
C VAL A 438 -27.24 12.05 -22.58
N ARG A 439 -28.07 11.39 -23.40
CA ARG A 439 -29.24 10.61 -22.91
C ARG A 439 -28.93 9.24 -22.31
N LYS A 440 -27.68 8.76 -22.36
CA LYS A 440 -27.29 7.46 -21.76
C LYS A 440 -26.72 7.53 -20.35
N LYS A 441 -26.37 8.71 -19.80
CA LYS A 441 -25.82 8.81 -18.43
C LYS A 441 -26.79 9.27 -17.34
N LEU A 442 -28.03 9.64 -17.69
CA LEU A 442 -29.06 10.07 -16.72
C LEU A 442 -30.20 9.06 -16.53
N ARG A 443 -30.17 7.90 -17.20
CA ARG A 443 -31.19 6.84 -17.05
C ARG A 443 -30.84 5.76 -16.03
N SER A 444 -29.62 5.75 -15.48
CA SER A 444 -29.21 4.79 -14.44
C SER A 444 -29.30 5.32 -13.00
N THR A 445 -29.57 6.62 -12.81
CA THR A 445 -29.62 7.24 -11.47
C THR A 445 -31.02 7.48 -10.93
N LEU A 446 -32.08 7.10 -11.65
CA LEU A 446 -33.49 7.30 -11.25
C LEU A 446 -34.28 6.01 -11.02
N SER A 447 -33.66 4.83 -11.10
CA SER A 447 -34.34 3.55 -10.84
C SER A 447 -34.25 3.05 -9.39
N PHE A 448 -33.87 3.89 -8.42
CA PHE A 448 -33.75 3.47 -7.01
C PHE A 448 -34.71 4.18 -6.04
N SER A 449 -35.70 4.93 -6.52
CA SER A 449 -36.69 5.56 -5.64
C SER A 449 -38.11 5.46 -6.21
N LYS A 450 -38.66 4.24 -6.16
CA LYS A 450 -40.10 3.99 -6.02
C LYS A 450 -40.36 2.50 -5.81
N ASN A 451 -40.28 2.05 -4.56
CA ASN A 451 -41.13 0.97 -4.09
C ASN A 451 -42.13 1.58 -3.11
N GLN A 452 -43.40 1.15 -3.27
CA GLN A 452 -44.61 1.45 -2.49
C GLN A 452 -45.31 2.80 -2.76
N PRO A 453 -46.66 2.82 -2.81
CA PRO A 453 -47.54 2.12 -1.86
C PRO A 453 -48.74 1.35 -2.46
N THR A 454 -49.10 0.23 -1.81
CA THR A 454 -50.36 0.00 -1.07
C THR A 454 -50.15 -1.19 -0.15
#